data_AF-A0A424H790-F1
#
_entry.id   AF-A0A424H790-F1
#
_cell.length_a   1.000
_cell.length_b   1.000
_cell.length_c   1.000
_cell.angle_alpha   90.00
_cell.angle_beta   90.00
_cell.angle_gamma   90.00
#
_symmetry.space_group_name_H-M   'P 1'
#
loop_
_entity.id
_entity.type
_entity.pdbx_description
1 polymer ?
#
loop_
_entity_poly.entity_id
_entity_poly.type
_entity_poly.pdbx_seq_one_letter_code
_entity_poly.pdbx_strand_id
1 'polypeptide(L)' 'RFFEKHQDRVLFGKDSYRPEEFPTYFRVLESNDEYFPYYKRYHAFWRMYGLNLPDDILKKLYYKNALRIIPGLDASLFPN' A
#
# COMPACT_ATOMS: atom_id res chain seq x y z
N ARG A 1 -13.74 6.12 -0.48
CA ARG A 1 -14.94 5.26 -0.29
C ARG A 1 -14.63 3.84 0.23
N PHE A 2 -13.84 2.98 -0.42
CA PHE A 2 -13.55 1.61 0.09
C PHE A 2 -12.55 1.61 1.24
N PHE A 3 -11.36 2.18 1.02
CA PHE A 3 -10.30 2.23 2.01
C PHE A 3 -10.73 2.95 3.29
N GLU A 4 -11.44 4.07 3.20
CA GLU A 4 -12.02 4.76 4.36
C GLU A 4 -12.99 3.88 5.16
N LYS A 5 -13.89 3.15 4.48
CA LYS A 5 -14.91 2.30 5.12
C LYS A 5 -14.31 1.05 5.75
N HIS A 6 -13.23 0.52 5.18
CA HIS A 6 -12.63 -0.75 5.58
C HIS A 6 -11.19 -0.60 6.08
N GLN A 7 -10.83 0.61 6.52
CA GLN A 7 -9.46 1.00 6.86
C GLN A 7 -8.80 0.09 7.88
N ASP A 8 -9.54 -0.52 8.81
CA ASP A 8 -9.00 -1.42 9.85
C ASP A 8 -8.94 -2.90 9.41
N ARG A 9 -9.34 -3.22 8.17
CA ARG A 9 -9.49 -4.60 7.65
C ARG A 9 -8.62 -4.89 6.42
N VAL A 10 -7.72 -3.99 6.07
CA VAL A 10 -6.85 -4.09 4.88
C VAL A 10 -5.38 -3.99 5.27
N LEU A 11 -4.54 -4.71 4.54
CA LEU A 11 -3.08 -4.72 4.71
C LEU A 11 -2.44 -4.59 3.34
N PHE A 12 -1.30 -3.92 3.31
CA PHE A 12 -0.38 -4.01 2.19
C PHE A 12 0.64 -5.11 2.47
N GLY A 13 0.87 -5.98 1.48
CA GLY A 13 1.83 -7.05 1.57
C GLY A 13 2.18 -7.57 0.19
N LYS A 14 3.40 -8.09 0.06
CA LYS A 14 3.90 -8.75 -1.14
C LYS A 14 4.43 -10.12 -0.74
N ASP A 15 4.17 -11.11 -1.58
CA ASP A 15 4.66 -12.48 -1.44
C ASP A 15 6.19 -12.63 -1.62
N SER A 16 6.88 -11.53 -1.93
CA SER A 16 8.29 -11.49 -2.27
C SER A 16 8.90 -10.11 -1.98
N TYR A 17 10.12 -10.10 -1.43
CA TYR A 17 10.83 -8.85 -1.10
C TYR A 17 11.77 -8.43 -2.23
N ARG A 18 11.35 -7.41 -3.00
CA ARG A 18 12.13 -6.77 -4.06
C ARG A 18 11.93 -5.25 -4.00
N PRO A 19 12.78 -4.52 -3.26
CA PRO A 19 12.62 -3.09 -2.98
C PRO A 19 12.36 -2.22 -4.21
N GLU A 20 12.99 -2.54 -5.32
CA GLU A 20 12.86 -1.84 -6.61
C GLU A 20 11.44 -1.87 -7.20
N GLU A 21 10.59 -2.80 -6.77
CA GLU A 21 9.21 -2.93 -7.25
C GLU A 21 8.22 -2.07 -6.46
N PHE A 22 8.51 -1.76 -5.19
CA PHE A 22 7.62 -1.05 -4.27
C PHE A 22 7.20 0.36 -4.73
N PRO A 23 8.06 1.18 -5.37
CA PRO A 23 7.67 2.51 -5.82
C PRO A 23 6.44 2.53 -6.73
N THR A 24 6.20 1.48 -7.52
CA THR A 24 4.99 1.41 -8.38
C THR A 24 3.73 1.22 -7.54
N TYR A 25 3.79 0.41 -6.47
CA TYR A 25 2.66 0.20 -5.57
C TYR A 25 2.38 1.47 -4.75
N PHE A 26 3.42 2.12 -4.25
CA PHE A 26 3.29 3.39 -3.54
C PHE A 26 2.68 4.47 -4.44
N ARG A 27 3.11 4.55 -5.71
CA ARG A 27 2.48 5.46 -6.67
C ARG A 27 0.97 5.20 -6.83
N VAL A 28 0.54 3.94 -6.90
CA VAL A 28 -0.90 3.60 -6.98
C VAL A 28 -1.65 4.03 -5.71
N LEU A 29 -1.06 3.87 -4.53
CA LEU A 29 -1.75 4.14 -3.27
C LEU A 29 -1.74 5.63 -2.89
N GLU A 30 -0.62 6.31 -3.12
CA GLU A 30 -0.32 7.64 -2.54
C GLU A 30 -0.57 8.79 -3.50
N SER A 31 -0.39 8.59 -4.81
CA SER A 31 -0.51 9.69 -5.78
C SER A 31 -1.95 9.89 -6.26
N ASN A 32 -2.20 11.07 -6.84
CA ASN A 32 -3.38 11.34 -7.66
C ASN A 32 -3.10 11.16 -9.17
N ASP A 33 -2.02 10.46 -9.53
CA ASP A 33 -1.60 10.32 -10.92
C ASP A 33 -2.61 9.50 -11.73
N GLU A 34 -2.94 9.97 -12.92
CA GLU A 34 -3.83 9.26 -13.83
C GLU A 34 -3.06 8.61 -14.98
N TYR A 35 -3.51 7.43 -15.42
CA TYR A 35 -3.12 6.79 -16.67
C TYR A 35 -1.61 6.50 -16.84
N PHE A 36 -0.94 6.00 -15.79
CA PHE A 36 0.49 5.68 -15.84
C PHE A 36 0.76 4.19 -16.14
N PRO A 37 1.93 3.85 -16.73
CA PRO A 37 2.24 2.46 -17.07
C PRO A 37 2.62 1.66 -15.82
N TYR A 38 2.25 0.39 -15.78
CA TYR A 38 2.77 -0.54 -14.78
C TYR A 38 4.22 -0.92 -15.09
N TYR A 39 5.03 -1.19 -14.06
CA TYR A 39 6.46 -1.48 -14.23
C TYR A 39 6.74 -2.77 -15.02
N LYS A 40 5.82 -3.74 -15.01
CA LYS A 40 5.92 -5.00 -15.77
C LYS A 40 4.83 -5.10 -16.83
N ARG A 41 5.21 -4.91 -18.10
CA ARG A 41 4.30 -4.97 -19.27
C ARG A 41 3.54 -6.30 -19.42
N TYR A 42 4.07 -7.40 -18.87
CA TYR A 42 3.45 -8.72 -18.96
C TYR A 42 2.54 -9.08 -17.76
N HIS A 43 2.60 -8.32 -16.66
CA HIS A 43 1.78 -8.56 -15.47
C HIS A 43 0.52 -7.69 -15.42
N ALA A 44 0.56 -6.49 -15.98
CA ALA A 44 -0.61 -5.63 -16.11
C ALA A 44 -0.56 -4.93 -17.46
N PHE A 45 -1.54 -5.24 -18.30
CA PHE A 45 -1.73 -4.56 -19.58
C PHE A 45 -2.40 -3.19 -19.42
N TRP A 46 -3.11 -3.01 -18.31
CA TRP A 46 -3.87 -1.81 -18.00
C TRP A 46 -3.00 -0.70 -17.46
N ARG A 47 -3.36 0.54 -17.82
CA ARG A 47 -2.84 1.72 -17.15
C ARG A 47 -3.38 1.78 -15.73
N MET A 48 -2.52 2.25 -14.84
CA MET A 48 -2.84 2.40 -13.42
C MET A 48 -3.31 3.82 -13.13
N TYR A 49 -4.05 3.94 -12.03
CA TYR A 49 -4.57 5.19 -11.50
C TYR A 49 -4.23 5.27 -10.02
N GLY A 50 -3.78 6.43 -9.59
CA GLY A 50 -3.52 6.76 -8.21
C GLY A 50 -4.82 6.87 -7.43
N LEU A 51 -4.80 6.37 -6.20
CA LEU A 51 -5.94 6.39 -5.28
C LEU A 51 -5.94 7.62 -4.37
N ASN A 52 -4.81 8.33 -4.28
CA ASN A 52 -4.59 9.49 -3.42
C ASN A 52 -5.12 9.26 -1.99
N LEU A 53 -4.72 8.15 -1.38
CA LEU A 53 -5.21 7.78 -0.05
C LEU A 53 -4.70 8.77 1.01
N PRO A 54 -5.56 9.20 1.95
CA PRO A 54 -5.16 9.97 3.11
C PRO A 54 -4.06 9.29 3.94
N ASP A 55 -3.17 10.09 4.54
CA ASP A 55 -2.03 9.62 5.34
C ASP A 55 -2.44 8.69 6.49
N ASP A 56 -3.56 8.97 7.17
CA ASP A 56 -4.07 8.16 8.26
C ASP A 56 -4.47 6.74 7.80
N ILE A 57 -5.02 6.63 6.59
CA ILE A 57 -5.37 5.34 5.98
C ILE A 57 -4.13 4.62 5.47
N LEU A 58 -3.17 5.35 4.87
CA LEU A 58 -1.89 4.76 4.44
C LEU A 58 -1.13 4.15 5.63
N LYS A 59 -1.05 4.85 6.76
CA LYS A 59 -0.42 4.31 7.99
C LYS A 59 -1.09 3.02 8.48
N LYS A 60 -2.44 2.96 8.42
CA LYS A 60 -3.19 1.74 8.75
C LYS A 60 -2.87 0.60 7.79
N LEU A 61 -2.88 0.90 6.50
CA LEU A 61 -2.60 -0.06 5.44
C LEU A 61 -1.17 -0.62 5.51
N TYR A 62 -0.18 0.25 5.79
CA TYR A 62 1.24 -0.11 5.77
C TYR A 62 1.72 -0.79 7.04
N TYR A 63 1.24 -0.39 8.23
CA TYR A 63 1.78 -0.99 9.47
C TYR A 63 0.81 -1.05 10.65
N LYS A 64 -0.06 -0.07 10.89
CA LYS A 64 -0.87 -0.06 12.14
C LYS A 64 -1.82 -1.27 12.23
N ASN A 65 -2.37 -1.72 11.10
CA ASN A 65 -3.19 -2.94 11.10
C ASN A 65 -2.35 -4.21 11.30
N ALA A 66 -1.15 -4.27 10.74
CA ALA A 66 -0.25 -5.40 10.91
C ALA A 66 0.17 -5.55 12.38
N LEU A 67 0.60 -4.45 13.01
CA LEU A 67 0.95 -4.39 14.44
C LEU A 67 -0.20 -4.86 15.34
N ARG A 68 -1.45 -4.56 14.97
CA ARG A 68 -2.63 -4.96 15.73
C ARG A 68 -2.90 -6.47 15.67
N ILE A 69 -2.60 -7.15 14.57
CA ILE A 69 -3.06 -8.53 14.34
C ILE A 69 -1.96 -9.58 14.33
N ILE A 70 -0.70 -9.22 14.07
CA ILE A 70 0.41 -10.16 13.99
C ILE A 70 1.10 -10.19 15.35
N PRO A 71 0.98 -11.29 16.13
CA PRO A 71 1.63 -11.39 17.43
C PRO A 71 3.15 -11.33 17.29
N GLY A 72 3.80 -10.60 18.19
CA GLY A 72 5.26 -10.54 18.26
C GLY A 72 5.94 -9.56 17.29
N LEU A 73 5.20 -8.75 16.53
CA LEU A 73 5.79 -7.62 15.81
C LEU A 73 6.30 -6.55 16.78
N ASP A 74 7.53 -6.12 16.57
CA ASP A 74 8.15 -5.03 17.32
C ASP A 74 7.62 -3.68 16.83
N ALA A 75 6.77 -3.06 17.64
CA ALA A 75 6.20 -1.74 17.34
C ALA A 75 7.24 -0.62 17.33
N SER A 76 8.40 -0.80 17.97
CA SER A 76 9.46 0.22 18.01
C SER A 76 10.15 0.44 16.67
N LEU A 77 9.99 -0.49 15.72
CA LEU A 77 10.51 -0.38 14.35
C LEU A 77 9.67 0.57 13.46
N PHE A 78 8.56 1.10 13.97
CA PHE A 78 7.61 1.91 13.20
C PHE A 78 7.44 3.31 13.81
N PRO A 79 7.14 4.33 12.98
CA PRO A 79 6.86 5.68 13.47
C PRO A 79 5.50 5.75 14.19
N ASN A 80 5.39 6.69 15.13
CA ASN A 80 4.16 6.99 15.88
C ASN A 80 3.01 7.50 14.98
#